data_AF-A0A420VLJ6-F1
#
_entry.id   AF-A0A420VLJ6-F1
#
_cell.length_a   1.000
_cell.length_b   1.000
_cell.length_c   1.000
_cell.angle_alpha   90.00
_cell.angle_beta   90.00
_cell.angle_gamma   90.00
#
_symmetry.space_group_name_H-M   'P 1'
#
loop_
_entity.id
_entity.type
_entity.pdbx_description
1 polymer ?
#
loop_
_entity_poly.entity_id
_entity_poly.type
_entity_poly.pdbx_seq_one_letter_code
_entity_poly.pdbx_strand_id
1 'polypeptide(L)'
;MSNLNTQIFNANLEKQGTSVLNSKYFMELLNYLEVVNSNEEKELNYAKLSGKMSEILDDTHNENAILNAKNIEELLVIFKNFNLSHENLKLDCATQLQNLFPNLAKNNFLVG
;
A
#
# COMPACT_ATOMS: atom_id res chain seq x y z
N MET A 1 -35.45 13.80 0.59
CA MET A 1 -34.28 14.54 1.12
C MET A 1 -33.40 13.57 1.91
N SER A 2 -32.40 12.95 1.28
CA SER A 2 -31.34 12.23 2.00
C SER A 2 -30.16 12.06 1.04
N ASN A 3 -29.18 12.93 1.16
CA ASN A 3 -27.90 12.81 0.43
C ASN A 3 -26.79 13.50 1.22
N LEU A 4 -27.12 14.60 1.91
CA LEU A 4 -26.17 15.31 2.77
C LEU A 4 -25.66 14.45 3.94
N ASN A 5 -26.54 13.75 4.64
CA ASN A 5 -26.14 12.94 5.80
C ASN A 5 -25.27 11.74 5.41
N THR A 6 -25.54 11.11 4.26
CA THR A 6 -24.74 9.99 3.75
C THR A 6 -23.37 10.47 3.27
N GLN A 7 -23.31 11.63 2.61
CA GLN A 7 -22.04 12.25 2.19
C GLN A 7 -21.18 12.67 3.38
N ILE A 8 -21.77 13.26 4.42
CA ILE A 8 -21.07 13.67 5.65
C ILE A 8 -20.57 12.46 6.45
N PHE A 9 -21.34 11.37 6.48
CA PHE A 9 -20.94 10.13 7.15
C PHE A 9 -19.77 9.45 6.42
N ASN A 10 -19.80 9.40 5.08
CA ASN A 10 -18.72 8.86 4.27
C ASN A 10 -17.44 9.70 4.36
N ALA A 11 -17.54 11.04 4.33
CA ALA A 11 -16.40 11.94 4.49
C ALA A 11 -15.76 11.87 5.88
N ASN A 12 -16.53 11.54 6.94
CA ASN A 12 -15.99 11.31 8.27
C ASN A 12 -15.34 9.92 8.41
N LEU A 13 -15.83 8.90 7.71
CA LEU A 13 -15.19 7.57 7.67
C LEU A 13 -13.84 7.60 6.92
N GLU A 14 -13.71 8.41 5.88
CA GLU A 14 -12.41 8.66 5.21
C GLU A 14 -11.38 9.27 6.17
N LYS A 15 -11.82 10.10 7.13
CA LYS A 15 -10.94 10.65 8.19
C LYS A 15 -10.60 9.65 9.30
N GLN A 16 -11.43 8.62 9.51
CA GLN A 16 -11.27 7.58 10.53
C GLN A 16 -10.61 6.29 10.02
N GLY A 17 -9.91 6.34 8.89
CA GLY A 17 -9.14 5.19 8.41
C GLY A 17 -7.99 4.81 9.35
N THR A 18 -7.58 3.55 9.31
CA THR A 18 -6.33 3.08 9.93
C THR A 18 -5.16 3.63 9.11
N SER A 19 -4.18 4.26 9.75
CA SER A 19 -2.96 4.69 9.06
C SER A 19 -2.27 3.50 8.41
N VAL A 20 -1.81 3.65 7.16
CA VAL A 20 -1.07 2.61 6.44
C VAL A 20 0.15 2.09 7.19
N LEU A 21 0.77 2.91 8.05
CA LEU A 21 1.89 2.50 8.91
C LEU A 21 1.53 1.40 9.91
N ASN A 22 0.25 1.31 10.28
CA ASN A 22 -0.24 0.31 11.22
C ASN A 22 -0.70 -0.98 10.51
N SER A 23 -0.77 -0.97 9.17
CA SER A 23 -1.16 -2.14 8.41
C SER A 23 0.05 -3.02 8.13
N LYS A 24 0.14 -4.16 8.82
CA LYS A 24 1.22 -5.14 8.61
C LYS A 24 1.40 -5.49 7.14
N TYR A 25 0.31 -5.89 6.48
CA TYR A 25 0.38 -6.35 5.09
C TYR A 25 0.74 -5.22 4.12
N PHE A 26 0.23 -4.00 4.34
CA PHE A 26 0.59 -2.87 3.49
C PHE A 26 2.07 -2.48 3.66
N MET A 27 2.59 -2.55 4.88
CA MET A 27 4.02 -2.32 5.14
C MET A 27 4.91 -3.42 4.56
N GLU A 28 4.48 -4.68 4.58
CA GLU A 28 5.16 -5.78 3.87
C GLU A 28 5.21 -5.50 2.36
N LEU A 29 4.10 -5.03 1.78
CA LEU A 29 4.02 -4.68 0.36
C LEU A 29 4.93 -3.51 -0.03
N LEU A 30 4.97 -2.45 0.80
CA LEU A 30 5.88 -1.33 0.59
C LEU A 30 7.35 -1.76 0.71
N ASN A 31 7.68 -2.67 1.64
CA ASN A 31 9.02 -3.24 1.74
C ASN A 31 9.40 -4.03 0.49
N TYR A 32 8.46 -4.82 -0.07
CA TYR A 32 8.69 -5.52 -1.32
C TYR A 32 9.00 -4.54 -2.46
N LEU A 33 8.15 -3.53 -2.66
CA LEU A 33 8.36 -2.53 -3.71
C LEU A 33 9.64 -1.71 -3.52
N GLU A 34 10.03 -1.40 -2.29
CA GLU A 34 11.29 -0.70 -1.97
C GLU A 34 12.52 -1.50 -2.42
N VAL A 35 12.49 -2.84 -2.27
CA VAL A 35 13.56 -3.73 -2.73
C VAL A 35 13.53 -3.86 -4.25
N VAL A 36 12.36 -4.04 -4.87
CA VAL A 36 12.23 -4.11 -6.33
C VAL A 36 12.72 -2.82 -7.00
N ASN A 37 12.42 -1.67 -6.40
CA ASN A 37 12.85 -0.36 -6.90
C ASN A 37 14.30 -0.02 -6.51
N SER A 38 15.00 -0.90 -5.79
CA SER A 38 16.43 -0.73 -5.58
C SER A 38 17.14 -1.10 -6.88
N ASN A 39 17.88 -0.15 -7.48
CA ASN A 39 18.72 -0.41 -8.66
C ASN A 39 19.91 -1.36 -8.36
N GLU A 40 19.90 -2.03 -7.21
CA GLU A 40 20.90 -3.00 -6.81
C GLU A 40 20.33 -4.38 -7.16
N GLU A 41 21.15 -5.26 -7.75
CA GLU A 41 20.83 -6.68 -7.94
C GLU A 41 20.75 -7.37 -6.57
N LYS A 42 19.69 -7.05 -5.82
CA LYS A 42 19.34 -7.72 -4.56
C LYS A 42 18.31 -8.77 -4.91
N GLU A 43 18.63 -10.02 -4.60
CA GLU A 43 17.63 -11.08 -4.57
C GLU A 43 16.47 -10.61 -3.69
N LEU A 44 15.26 -10.66 -4.26
CA LEU A 44 14.03 -10.35 -3.53
C LEU A 44 13.87 -11.37 -2.41
N ASN A 45 14.14 -10.95 -1.18
CA ASN A 45 14.04 -11.81 -0.02
C ASN A 45 12.60 -11.86 0.48
N TYR A 46 11.81 -12.79 -0.09
CA TYR A 46 10.44 -13.07 0.31
C TYR A 46 10.32 -13.63 1.74
N ALA A 47 11.42 -14.04 2.41
CA ALA A 47 11.37 -14.60 3.76
C ALA A 47 10.91 -13.60 4.84
N LYS A 48 10.85 -12.30 4.50
CA LYS A 48 10.29 -11.26 5.38
C LYS A 48 8.78 -11.06 5.21
N LEU A 49 8.17 -11.69 4.21
CA LEU A 49 6.74 -11.59 3.95
C LEU A 49 5.97 -12.60 4.78
N SER A 50 4.76 -12.22 5.19
CA SER A 50 3.82 -13.19 5.73
C SER A 50 3.36 -14.16 4.63
N GLY A 51 3.00 -15.39 5.01
CA GLY A 51 2.55 -16.41 4.04
C GLY A 51 1.40 -15.94 3.15
N LYS A 52 0.46 -15.13 3.68
CA LYS A 52 -0.62 -14.53 2.88
C LYS A 52 -0.11 -13.54 1.83
N MET A 53 0.90 -12.74 2.15
CA MET A 53 1.47 -11.79 1.19
C MET A 53 2.33 -12.52 0.14
N SER A 54 3.03 -13.58 0.54
CA SER A 54 3.70 -14.49 -0.40
C SER A 54 2.70 -15.10 -1.38
N GLU A 55 1.58 -15.66 -0.90
CA GLU A 55 0.53 -16.23 -1.76
C GLU A 55 -0.03 -15.21 -2.78
N ILE A 56 -0.16 -13.94 -2.39
CA ILE A 56 -0.61 -12.88 -3.30
C ILE A 56 0.45 -12.56 -4.35
N LEU A 57 1.71 -12.47 -3.95
CA LEU A 57 2.82 -12.15 -4.86
C LEU A 57 3.23 -13.35 -5.74
N ASP A 58 2.91 -14.58 -5.34
CA ASP A 58 3.09 -15.78 -6.17
C ASP A 58 2.09 -15.83 -7.33
N ASP A 59 0.97 -15.11 -7.23
CA ASP A 59 0.04 -14.91 -8.34
C ASP A 59 0.56 -13.82 -9.29
N THR A 60 0.92 -14.21 -10.51
CA THR A 60 1.50 -13.31 -11.51
C THR A 60 0.58 -12.15 -11.90
N HIS A 61 -0.74 -12.32 -11.85
CA HIS A 61 -1.66 -11.21 -12.15
C HIS A 61 -1.59 -10.15 -11.04
N ASN A 62 -1.62 -10.58 -9.79
CA ASN A 62 -1.52 -9.70 -8.62
C ASN A 62 -0.15 -9.03 -8.52
N GLU A 63 0.93 -9.78 -8.70
CA GLU A 63 2.30 -9.25 -8.70
C GLU A 63 2.46 -8.16 -9.77
N ASN A 64 2.01 -8.43 -11.00
CA ASN A 64 2.04 -7.43 -12.05
C ASN A 64 1.20 -6.20 -11.73
N ALA A 65 0.03 -6.34 -11.11
CA ALA A 65 -0.77 -5.18 -10.71
C ALA A 65 0.00 -4.31 -9.70
N ILE A 66 0.62 -4.95 -8.70
CA ILE A 66 1.44 -4.30 -7.67
C ILE A 66 2.63 -3.57 -8.29
N LEU A 67 3.40 -4.25 -9.15
CA LEU A 67 4.61 -3.71 -9.76
C LEU A 67 4.34 -2.55 -10.72
N ASN A 68 3.15 -2.54 -11.34
CA ASN A 68 2.74 -1.49 -12.28
C ASN A 68 2.00 -0.32 -11.61
N ALA A 69 1.76 -0.36 -10.30
CA ALA A 69 1.18 0.76 -9.58
C ALA A 69 2.09 2.00 -9.76
N LYS A 70 1.50 3.16 -10.07
CA LYS A 70 2.26 4.38 -10.36
C LYS A 70 2.55 5.21 -9.12
N ASN A 71 1.71 5.09 -8.11
CA ASN A 71 1.81 5.81 -6.85
C ASN A 71 1.13 5.01 -5.73
N ILE A 72 1.30 5.51 -4.51
CA ILE A 72 0.76 4.89 -3.30
C ILE A 72 -0.77 4.85 -3.26
N GLU A 73 -1.47 5.77 -3.91
CA GLU A 73 -2.94 5.78 -3.97
C GLU A 73 -3.46 4.64 -4.85
N GLU A 74 -2.87 4.45 -6.02
CA GLU A 74 -3.17 3.32 -6.92
C GLU A 74 -2.85 1.98 -6.23
N LEU A 75 -1.71 1.92 -5.53
CA LEU A 75 -1.35 0.74 -4.74
C LEU A 75 -2.37 0.45 -3.63
N LEU A 76 -2.90 1.48 -2.96
CA LEU A 76 -3.95 1.32 -1.96
C LEU A 76 -5.24 0.75 -2.56
N VAL A 77 -5.61 1.18 -3.76
CA VAL A 77 -6.77 0.63 -4.49
C VAL A 77 -6.55 -0.84 -4.83
N ILE A 78 -5.38 -1.18 -5.38
CA ILE A 78 -5.01 -2.57 -5.69
C ILE A 78 -5.05 -3.43 -4.42
N PHE A 79 -4.42 -2.95 -3.34
CA PHE A 79 -4.34 -3.66 -2.08
C PHE A 79 -5.71 -3.98 -1.47
N LYS A 80 -6.68 -3.07 -1.60
CA LYS A 80 -8.05 -3.29 -1.12
C LYS A 80 -8.73 -4.47 -1.81
N ASN A 81 -8.34 -4.81 -3.05
CA ASN A 81 -8.92 -5.94 -3.78
C ASN A 81 -8.46 -7.31 -3.27
N PHE A 82 -7.36 -7.37 -2.52
CA PHE A 82 -6.83 -8.63 -1.99
C PHE A 82 -7.58 -9.15 -0.76
N ASN A 83 -8.53 -8.38 -0.21
CA ASN A 83 -9.34 -8.76 0.96
C ASN A 83 -8.51 -9.27 2.17
N LEU A 84 -7.27 -8.79 2.31
CA LEU A 84 -6.36 -9.18 3.39
C LEU A 84 -6.76 -8.62 4.76
N SER A 85 -7.37 -7.44 4.74
CA SER A 85 -7.84 -6.69 5.90
C SER A 85 -9.12 -5.96 5.53
N HIS A 86 -10.08 -5.90 6.46
CA HIS A 86 -11.29 -5.07 6.30
C HIS A 86 -11.04 -3.62 6.74
N GLU A 87 -9.80 -3.28 7.10
CA GLU A 87 -9.41 -1.94 7.53
C GLU A 87 -9.52 -0.96 6.36
N ASN A 88 -10.21 0.15 6.61
CA ASN A 88 -10.17 1.29 5.71
C ASN A 88 -8.82 2.01 5.87
N LEU A 89 -7.85 1.72 5.01
CA LEU A 89 -6.53 2.35 5.09
C LEU A 89 -6.55 3.80 4.60
N LYS A 90 -5.81 4.68 5.29
CA LYS A 90 -5.58 6.08 4.90
C LYS A 90 -4.09 6.43 4.88
N LEU A 91 -3.73 7.35 3.99
CA LEU A 91 -2.40 7.91 3.87
C LEU A 91 -2.31 9.24 4.65
N ASP A 92 -1.89 9.19 5.91
CA ASP A 92 -1.76 10.37 6.78
C ASP A 92 -0.30 10.61 7.26
N CYS A 93 0.65 9.96 6.59
CA CYS A 93 2.01 9.80 7.09
C CYS A 93 3.08 9.84 5.97
N ALA A 94 2.84 10.63 4.91
CA ALA A 94 3.70 10.66 3.72
C ALA A 94 5.19 10.89 4.04
N THR A 95 5.52 11.87 4.89
CA THR A 95 6.92 12.14 5.30
C THR A 95 7.57 10.95 6.01
N GLN A 96 6.82 10.23 6.85
CA GLN A 96 7.36 9.07 7.56
C GLN A 96 7.63 7.92 6.59
N LEU A 97 6.73 7.68 5.64
CA LEU A 97 6.91 6.67 4.60
C LEU A 97 8.11 7.00 3.71
N GLN A 98 8.30 8.28 3.34
CA GLN A 98 9.46 8.70 2.54
C GLN A 98 10.79 8.40 3.24
N ASN A 99 10.84 8.51 4.56
CA ASN A 99 12.03 8.17 5.35
C ASN A 99 12.24 6.65 5.46
N LEU A 100 11.16 5.86 5.53
CA LEU A 100 11.22 4.40 5.63
C LEU A 100 11.53 3.72 4.29
N PHE A 101 11.10 4.32 3.17
CA PHE A 101 11.19 3.76 1.83
C PHE A 101 11.84 4.77 0.86
N PRO A 102 13.16 5.00 0.98
CA PRO A 102 13.85 6.04 0.24
C PRO A 102 13.89 5.79 -1.28
N ASN A 103 13.87 4.55 -1.77
CA ASN A 103 13.82 4.31 -3.21
C ASN A 103 12.46 4.66 -3.79
N LEU A 104 11.38 4.29 -3.10
CA LEU A 104 10.02 4.73 -3.47
C LEU A 104 9.86 6.25 -3.39
N ALA A 105 10.48 6.89 -2.39
CA ALA A 105 10.48 8.35 -2.28
C ALA A 105 11.19 9.03 -3.46
N LYS A 106 12.36 8.54 -3.88
CA LYS A 106 13.12 9.08 -5.04
C LYS A 106 12.31 9.03 -6.33
N ASN A 107 11.46 8.01 -6.49
CA ASN A 107 10.61 7.84 -7.66
C ASN A 107 9.30 8.63 -7.59
N ASN A 108 9.14 9.52 -6.59
CA ASN A 108 7.91 10.26 -6.29
C ASN A 108 6.67 9.37 -6.04
N PHE A 109 6.87 8.08 -5.73
CA PHE A 109 5.78 7.12 -5.55
C PHE A 109 4.90 7.46 -4.33
N LEU A 110 5.50 8.07 -3.31
CA LEU A 110 4.88 8.38 -2.02
C LEU A 110 4.28 9.80 -1.92
N VAL A 111 4.16 10.50 -3.04
CA VAL A 111 3.71 11.91 -3.12
C VAL A 111 2.29 12.02 -3.68
N GLY A 112 1.44 11.02 -3.41
CA GLY A 112 0.04 10.96 -3.88
C GLY A 112 -0.68 12.31 -3.81
#